data_AF-A0A8T7H2A6-F1
#
_entry.id   AF-A0A8T7H2A6-F1
#
_cell.length_a   1.000
_cell.length_b   1.000
_cell.length_c   1.000
_cell.angle_alpha   90.00
_cell.angle_beta   90.00
_cell.angle_gamma   90.00
#
_symmetry.space_group_name_H-M   'P 1'
#
loop_
_entity.id
_entity.type
_entity.pdbx_description
1 polymer ?
#
loop_
_entity_poly.entity_id
_entity_poly.type
_entity_poly.pdbx_seq_one_letter_code
_entity_poly.pdbx_strand_id
1 'polypeptide(L)'
;MTGRFGVLYCENLAREMAAVVATGEFPEILTEPFRMDCGGRRVGRDRLMASHSRFLGTCERVCILGCGCRERIEPPGPAVVIPDLMREVLLPAPLYDACVREGAFMVVPGMLSRWKEHLAGFGFEGEAAEEFFRESIRKIVLLDTGIDPEAPRNLAALGEDLGIPTEWIPIDIEPLRRYLALQYLQWRLEREEKVYRDSIAANQRSADYAMTIDILGRITELQSEETVVEEMLDLFTVLFAPARIGFASIDGGEAGRIVSRPPGYYDAPERAAGLFALETRNAILSDRDGLSMEVRHENRCVGVLVLEGLAVPHRAAEYLSISRSVTEVCGLAIANARTYQKLQEAVMERDREIGERMRAEKALREANRKLNTLSSITRHDILNQLAALLGYLEITQMDLESGRLPADPTLVRYVANELQAARTIQRQVEFTRFYQDIGVKEAEWHNAETLIRQAAEELPLSEVRVDIGVTGLWVYADPLIGKVFYNLMENSVRHGGDISRISFLGSRAEGGLVITYTDDGRGIPAADKERIFRKGFGKNTGLGLFLTREILAITGITINETGVEGEGVRFEIFIPEGEYRLVGSDT
;
A
#
# COMPACT_ATOMS: atom_id res chain seq x y z
N MET A 1 12.41 10.22 37.89
CA MET A 1 13.43 10.68 38.86
C MET A 1 12.87 11.93 39.49
N THR A 2 12.58 11.92 40.80
CA THR A 2 12.03 13.08 41.50
C THR A 2 13.16 14.03 41.82
N GLY A 3 13.34 15.07 40.99
CA GLY A 3 14.26 16.14 41.31
C GLY A 3 13.87 16.80 42.62
N ARG A 4 14.87 17.07 43.47
CA ARG A 4 14.68 17.69 44.79
C ARG A 4 15.32 19.08 44.82
N PHE A 5 14.89 19.91 45.77
CA PHE A 5 15.56 21.17 46.07
C PHE A 5 16.71 20.91 47.05
N GLY A 6 17.95 21.11 46.61
CA GLY A 6 19.13 20.89 47.42
C GLY A 6 19.55 22.13 48.21
N VAL A 7 19.91 21.96 49.49
CA VAL A 7 20.64 22.97 50.26
C VAL A 7 21.93 22.38 50.80
N LEU A 8 23.05 22.80 50.24
CA LEU A 8 24.38 22.42 50.71
C LEU A 8 24.88 23.52 51.64
N TYR A 9 25.13 23.25 52.92
CA TYR A 9 25.42 24.31 53.89
C TYR A 9 26.72 24.06 54.65
N CYS A 10 27.41 25.12 55.05
CA CYS A 10 28.63 25.01 55.85
C CYS A 10 28.33 24.35 57.19
N GLU A 11 29.16 23.42 57.67
CA GLU A 11 28.94 22.72 58.95
C GLU A 11 28.75 23.68 60.15
N ASN A 12 29.34 24.86 60.08
CA ASN A 12 29.19 25.96 61.06
C ASN A 12 27.77 26.55 61.11
N LEU A 13 26.89 26.17 60.18
CA LEU A 13 25.48 26.58 60.11
C LEU A 13 24.54 25.43 60.47
N ALA A 14 25.06 24.30 60.95
CA ALA A 14 24.24 23.11 61.16
C ALA A 14 23.10 23.34 62.16
N ARG A 15 23.31 24.18 63.20
CA ARG A 15 22.27 24.50 64.18
C ARG A 15 21.16 25.36 63.57
N GLU A 16 21.55 26.40 62.84
CA GLU A 16 20.66 27.30 62.11
C GLU A 16 19.83 26.55 61.07
N MET A 17 20.49 25.69 60.28
CA MET A 17 19.83 24.90 59.23
C MET A 17 18.91 23.83 59.79
N ALA A 18 19.30 23.16 60.88
CA ALA A 18 18.43 22.19 61.54
C ALA A 18 17.15 22.86 62.08
N ALA A 19 17.26 24.04 62.68
CA ALA A 19 16.11 24.80 63.17
C ALA A 19 15.15 25.22 62.04
N VAL A 20 15.70 25.68 60.91
CA VAL A 20 14.89 26.11 59.75
C VAL A 20 14.22 24.94 59.04
N VAL A 21 14.89 23.78 58.91
CA VAL A 21 14.31 22.60 58.25
C VAL A 21 13.28 21.91 59.14
N ALA A 22 13.43 21.98 60.48
CA ALA A 22 12.51 21.37 61.44
C ALA A 22 11.08 21.96 61.42
N THR A 23 10.87 23.12 60.79
CA THR A 23 9.53 23.72 60.62
C THR A 23 8.60 22.88 59.74
N GLY A 24 9.15 21.98 58.91
CA GLY A 24 8.38 21.11 58.02
C GLY A 24 7.83 21.79 56.76
N GLU A 25 8.22 23.04 56.49
CA GLU A 25 7.71 23.85 55.37
C GLU A 25 8.23 23.40 53.99
N PHE A 26 9.27 22.55 53.95
CA PHE A 26 9.96 22.15 52.72
C PHE A 26 9.95 20.63 52.52
N PRO A 27 8.84 20.02 52.06
CA PRO A 27 8.70 18.56 51.97
C PRO A 27 9.68 17.89 50.98
N GLU A 28 10.14 18.61 49.97
CA GLU A 28 11.05 18.09 48.92
C GLU A 28 12.50 18.59 49.07
N ILE A 29 12.85 19.11 50.25
CA ILE A 29 14.21 19.59 50.52
C ILE A 29 15.16 18.42 50.79
N LEU A 30 16.36 18.51 50.24
CA LEU A 30 17.49 17.68 50.62
C LEU A 30 18.58 18.59 51.16
N THR A 31 19.10 18.32 52.35
CA THR A 31 20.17 19.14 52.92
C THR A 31 21.39 18.31 53.25
N GLU A 32 22.58 18.87 53.04
CA GLU A 32 23.84 18.20 53.35
C GLU A 32 24.88 19.23 53.83
N PRO A 33 25.59 18.95 54.95
CA PRO A 33 26.65 19.83 55.41
C PRO A 33 27.94 19.61 54.60
N PHE A 34 28.70 20.67 54.36
CA PHE A 34 30.07 20.60 53.86
C PHE A 34 31.05 21.27 54.84
N ARG A 35 32.28 20.77 54.87
CA ARG A 35 33.36 21.36 55.68
C ARG A 35 34.02 22.50 54.94
N MET A 36 34.05 23.69 55.56
CA MET A 36 34.76 24.85 55.05
C MET A 36 36.15 24.93 55.69
N ASP A 37 37.18 25.04 54.87
CA ASP A 37 38.53 25.39 55.34
C ASP A 37 38.64 26.92 55.42
N CYS A 38 38.27 27.47 56.58
CA CYS A 38 38.22 28.91 56.80
C CYS A 38 39.62 29.57 56.75
N GLY A 39 40.70 28.81 56.94
CA GLY A 39 42.09 29.27 56.96
C GLY A 39 42.84 29.08 55.64
N GLY A 40 42.23 28.37 54.68
CA GLY A 40 42.90 27.88 53.48
C GLY A 40 42.35 28.36 52.13
N ARG A 41 42.63 27.55 51.09
CA ARG A 41 42.36 27.83 49.65
C ARG A 41 40.85 27.84 49.35
N ARG A 42 40.45 28.48 48.23
CA ARG A 42 39.08 28.41 47.69
C ARG A 42 38.57 26.97 47.65
N VAL A 43 37.31 26.77 48.03
CA VAL A 43 36.61 25.50 47.83
C VAL A 43 36.29 25.40 46.35
N GLY A 44 37.20 24.77 45.61
CA GLY A 44 37.09 24.58 44.17
C GLY A 44 35.95 23.64 43.80
N ARG A 45 35.40 23.86 42.60
CA ARG A 45 34.32 23.06 42.01
C ARG A 45 34.54 21.55 42.12
N ASP A 46 35.76 21.10 41.83
CA ASP A 46 36.12 19.67 41.83
C ASP A 46 36.01 19.03 43.22
N ARG A 47 36.30 19.78 44.28
CA ARG A 47 36.21 19.29 45.66
C ARG A 47 34.75 19.12 46.09
N LEU A 48 33.88 20.07 45.76
CA LEU A 48 32.45 19.96 46.03
C LEU A 48 31.82 18.81 45.24
N MET A 49 32.19 18.66 43.97
CA MET A 49 31.73 17.56 43.14
C MET A 49 32.23 16.21 43.65
N ALA A 50 33.48 16.09 44.06
CA ALA A 50 34.02 14.84 44.60
C ALA A 50 33.31 14.39 45.88
N SER A 51 33.03 15.32 46.82
CA SER A 51 32.41 14.99 48.11
C SER A 51 30.88 14.88 48.05
N HIS A 52 30.22 15.57 47.12
CA HIS A 52 28.75 15.69 47.09
C HIS A 52 28.12 15.37 45.71
N SER A 53 28.83 14.66 44.82
CA SER A 53 28.33 14.28 43.47
C SER A 53 26.95 13.65 43.48
N ARG A 54 26.66 12.74 44.42
CA ARG A 54 25.35 12.09 44.52
C ARG A 54 24.25 13.07 44.87
N PHE A 55 24.49 13.96 45.84
CA PHE A 55 23.57 15.02 46.23
C PHE A 55 23.29 15.97 45.06
N LEU A 56 24.35 16.50 44.44
CA LEU A 56 24.25 17.41 43.30
C LEU A 56 23.56 16.76 42.09
N GLY A 57 23.75 15.46 41.87
CA GLY A 57 23.07 14.72 40.79
C GLY A 57 21.59 14.42 41.04
N THR A 58 21.13 14.48 42.30
CA THR A 58 19.71 14.27 42.65
C THR A 58 18.89 15.56 42.71
N CYS A 59 19.55 16.72 42.77
CA CYS A 59 18.91 18.01 42.92
C CYS A 59 18.77 18.72 41.58
N GLU A 60 17.59 19.29 41.32
CA GLU A 60 17.35 20.11 40.12
C GLU A 60 17.88 21.54 40.29
N ARG A 61 17.86 22.03 41.53
CA ARG A 61 18.41 23.32 41.93
C ARG A 61 19.08 23.16 43.29
N VAL A 62 20.23 23.79 43.47
CA VAL A 62 21.01 23.70 44.72
C VAL A 62 21.34 25.09 45.25
N CYS A 63 21.02 25.36 46.52
CA CYS A 63 21.47 26.54 47.23
C CYS A 63 22.68 26.19 48.10
N ILE A 64 23.81 26.86 47.91
CA ILE A 64 24.99 26.68 48.77
C ILE A 64 25.08 27.80 49.80
N LEU A 65 24.92 27.49 51.07
CA LEU A 65 24.96 28.45 52.18
C LEU A 65 26.31 28.39 52.90
N GLY A 66 27.08 29.47 52.83
CA GLY A 66 28.35 29.63 53.57
C GLY A 66 28.27 30.74 54.61
N CYS A 67 29.06 30.66 55.68
CA CYS A 67 29.14 31.70 56.72
C CYS A 67 30.02 32.89 56.27
N GLY A 68 29.62 33.59 55.20
CA GLY A 68 30.35 34.73 54.64
C GLY A 68 31.48 34.37 53.66
N CYS A 69 31.51 33.13 53.17
CA CYS A 69 32.56 32.60 52.30
C CYS A 69 32.19 32.59 50.81
N ARG A 70 31.21 33.40 50.37
CA ARG A 70 30.67 33.37 48.99
C ARG A 70 31.76 33.40 47.93
N GLU A 71 32.70 34.34 48.03
CA GLU A 71 33.80 34.51 47.06
C GLU A 71 34.79 33.34 47.02
N ARG A 72 34.74 32.46 48.02
CA ARG A 72 35.60 31.29 48.16
C ARG A 72 34.95 30.00 47.65
N ILE A 73 33.66 30.02 47.29
CA ILE A 73 32.91 28.85 46.83
C ILE A 73 32.67 28.99 45.33
N GLU A 74 33.23 28.07 44.54
CA GLU A 74 33.00 28.04 43.10
C GLU A 74 31.73 27.24 42.76
N PRO A 75 30.75 27.81 42.02
CA PRO A 75 29.50 27.14 41.72
C PRO A 75 29.75 25.94 40.79
N PRO A 76 29.29 24.74 41.15
CA PRO A 76 29.63 23.55 40.39
C PRO A 76 28.72 23.33 39.17
N GLY A 77 27.71 24.18 38.96
CA GLY A 77 26.86 24.23 37.77
C GLY A 77 25.92 25.44 37.74
N PRO A 78 25.23 25.68 36.62
CA PRO A 78 24.35 26.84 36.43
C PRO A 78 23.07 26.80 37.29
N ALA A 79 22.68 25.63 37.79
CA ALA A 79 21.54 25.45 38.69
C ALA A 79 21.90 25.69 40.18
N VAL A 80 23.10 26.20 40.45
CA VAL A 80 23.59 26.44 41.82
C VAL A 80 23.59 27.93 42.15
N VAL A 81 22.96 28.28 43.26
CA VAL A 81 22.90 29.65 43.79
C VAL A 81 23.70 29.71 45.10
N ILE A 82 24.54 30.73 45.26
CA ILE A 82 25.40 30.91 46.45
C ILE A 82 25.17 32.31 47.01
N PRO A 83 24.19 32.50 47.92
CA PRO A 83 23.99 33.80 48.55
C PRO A 83 25.13 34.15 49.50
N ASP A 84 25.32 35.45 49.71
CA ASP A 84 26.08 35.92 50.86
C ASP A 84 25.18 35.86 52.10
N LEU A 85 25.28 34.77 52.87
CA LEU A 85 24.42 34.55 54.03
C LEU A 85 24.42 35.73 55.02
N MET A 86 25.58 36.32 55.28
CA MET A 86 25.68 37.37 56.30
C MET A 86 25.09 38.69 55.80
N ARG A 87 25.31 39.03 54.52
CA ARG A 87 24.90 40.32 53.93
C ARG A 87 23.54 40.31 53.23
N GLU A 88 23.20 39.22 52.55
CA GLU A 88 21.98 39.10 51.73
C GLU A 88 20.83 38.41 52.49
N VAL A 89 21.13 37.70 53.58
CA VAL A 89 20.14 36.87 54.29
C VAL A 89 19.96 37.27 55.75
N LEU A 90 21.01 37.29 56.57
CA LEU A 90 20.90 37.45 58.02
C LEU A 90 20.89 38.92 58.48
N LEU A 91 21.69 39.78 57.86
CA LEU A 91 21.84 41.17 58.29
C LEU A 91 21.53 42.12 57.12
N PRO A 92 20.77 43.23 57.33
CA PRO A 92 20.60 44.24 56.30
C PRO A 92 21.94 44.82 55.83
N ALA A 93 22.07 45.04 54.52
CA ALA A 93 23.32 45.53 53.92
C ALA A 93 23.96 46.74 54.63
N PRO A 94 23.22 47.78 55.09
CA PRO A 94 23.82 48.92 55.80
C PRO A 94 24.47 48.54 57.14
N LEU A 95 23.90 47.58 57.87
CA LEU A 95 24.43 47.10 59.14
C LEU A 95 25.64 46.18 58.90
N TYR A 96 25.56 45.31 57.90
CA TYR A 96 26.71 44.50 57.47
C TYR A 96 27.89 45.38 57.06
N ASP A 97 27.67 46.37 56.20
CA ASP A 97 28.71 47.29 55.72
C ASP A 97 29.27 48.16 56.87
N ALA A 98 28.48 48.44 57.92
CA ALA A 98 28.96 49.10 59.14
C ALA A 98 29.90 48.18 59.94
N CYS A 99 29.48 46.94 60.23
CA CYS A 99 30.30 45.95 60.91
C CYS A 99 31.64 45.71 60.20
N VAL A 100 31.61 45.55 58.87
CA VAL A 100 32.83 45.36 58.06
C VAL A 100 33.76 46.58 58.14
N ARG A 101 33.24 47.81 58.06
CA ARG A 101 34.04 49.05 58.19
C ARG A 101 34.70 49.19 59.56
N GLU A 102 34.05 48.69 60.60
CA GLU A 102 34.58 48.69 61.97
C GLU A 102 35.61 47.57 62.21
N GLY A 103 35.86 46.70 61.23
CA GLY A 103 36.77 45.56 61.36
C GLY A 103 36.18 44.44 62.22
N ALA A 104 34.86 44.30 62.23
CA ALA A 104 34.17 43.26 62.99
C ALA A 104 34.22 41.90 62.27
N PHE A 105 34.55 40.85 63.01
CA PHE A 105 34.39 39.46 62.58
C PHE A 105 33.03 38.93 63.03
N MET A 106 32.13 38.73 62.09
CA MET A 106 30.77 38.29 62.36
C MET A 106 30.70 36.76 62.49
N VAL A 107 30.09 36.29 63.58
CA VAL A 107 29.89 34.87 63.87
C VAL A 107 28.43 34.59 64.17
N VAL A 108 27.99 33.37 63.90
CA VAL A 108 26.65 32.86 64.25
C VAL A 108 26.76 31.77 65.32
N PRO A 109 25.69 31.46 66.06
CA PRO A 109 25.71 30.46 67.13
C PRO A 109 26.28 29.09 66.73
N GLY A 110 25.95 28.58 65.54
CA GLY A 110 26.50 27.32 65.02
C GLY A 110 28.02 27.33 64.94
N MET A 111 28.62 28.46 64.54
CA MET A 111 30.07 28.65 64.46
C MET A 111 30.72 28.75 65.84
N LEU A 112 30.03 29.40 66.80
CA LEU A 112 30.48 29.46 68.18
C LEU A 112 30.40 28.09 68.86
N SER A 113 29.44 27.24 68.54
CA SER A 113 29.28 25.96 69.25
C SER A 113 30.50 25.03 69.19
N ARG A 114 31.42 25.24 68.23
CA ARG A 114 32.66 24.47 68.04
C ARG A 114 33.91 25.36 67.95
N TRP A 115 33.88 26.56 68.52
CA TRP A 115 34.96 27.56 68.34
C TRP A 115 36.36 27.06 68.76
N LYS A 116 36.46 26.24 69.82
CA LYS A 116 37.72 25.64 70.26
C LYS A 116 38.33 24.67 69.23
N GLU A 117 37.48 23.86 68.60
CA GLU A 117 37.89 22.94 67.53
C GLU A 117 38.30 23.71 66.27
N HIS A 118 37.61 24.81 65.97
CA HIS A 118 37.98 25.68 64.87
C HIS A 118 39.35 26.33 65.08
N LEU A 119 39.62 26.90 66.26
CA LEU A 119 40.93 27.48 66.59
C LEU A 119 42.06 26.46 66.46
N ALA A 120 41.89 25.25 66.98
CA ALA A 120 42.87 24.17 66.82
C ALA A 120 43.08 23.78 65.33
N GLY A 121 42.02 23.81 64.52
CA GLY A 121 42.06 23.50 63.09
C GLY A 121 42.79 24.55 62.22
N PHE A 122 42.93 25.79 62.68
CA PHE A 122 43.69 26.83 62.00
C PHE A 122 45.22 26.67 62.18
N GLY A 123 45.68 25.68 62.96
CA GLY A 123 47.10 25.40 63.16
C GLY A 123 47.80 26.39 64.11
N PHE A 124 47.03 27.16 64.88
CA PHE A 124 47.58 28.05 65.90
C PHE A 124 47.47 27.39 67.28
N GLU A 125 48.62 27.11 67.90
CA GLU A 125 48.69 26.74 69.33
C GLU A 125 49.39 27.88 70.11
N GLY A 126 48.74 28.37 71.17
CA GLY A 126 49.30 29.38 72.09
C GLY A 126 49.29 30.83 71.59
N GLU A 127 50.19 31.66 72.14
CA GLU A 127 50.25 33.13 71.98
C GLU A 127 50.27 33.61 70.51
N ALA A 128 50.71 32.78 69.56
CA ALA A 128 50.73 33.10 68.12
C ALA A 128 49.32 33.22 67.48
N ALA A 129 48.31 32.54 68.03
CA ALA A 129 46.92 32.68 67.59
C ALA A 129 46.38 34.07 67.98
N GLU A 130 46.65 34.46 69.22
CA GLU A 130 46.17 35.71 69.80
C GLU A 130 46.74 36.92 69.06
N GLU A 131 48.03 36.91 68.73
CA GLU A 131 48.68 38.01 68.00
C GLU A 131 48.15 38.13 66.56
N PHE A 132 47.99 37.01 65.85
CA PHE A 132 47.48 36.98 64.47
C PHE A 132 46.04 37.50 64.34
N PHE A 133 45.13 37.05 65.21
CA PHE A 133 43.74 37.49 65.17
C PHE A 133 43.59 38.94 65.67
N ARG A 134 44.40 39.40 66.63
CA ARG A 134 44.40 40.78 67.14
C ARG A 134 44.91 41.80 66.11
N GLU A 135 45.84 41.43 65.23
CA GLU A 135 46.28 42.28 64.11
C GLU A 135 45.23 42.40 62.99
N SER A 136 44.40 41.37 62.80
CA SER A 136 43.47 41.25 61.66
C SER A 136 42.02 41.61 61.98
N ILE A 137 41.59 41.49 63.24
CA ILE A 137 40.19 41.64 63.68
C ILE A 137 40.14 42.63 64.84
N ARG A 138 39.28 43.66 64.74
CA ARG A 138 39.13 44.68 65.79
C ARG A 138 38.10 44.32 66.86
N LYS A 139 37.06 43.57 66.49
CA LYS A 139 36.03 43.06 67.40
C LYS A 139 35.35 41.82 66.83
N ILE A 140 34.78 40.98 67.68
CA ILE A 140 33.94 39.84 67.27
C ILE A 140 32.48 40.20 67.54
N VAL A 141 31.63 40.08 66.51
CA VAL A 141 30.20 40.37 66.61
C VAL A 141 29.41 39.08 66.45
N LEU A 142 28.73 38.64 67.50
CA LEU A 142 27.77 37.55 67.42
C LEU A 142 26.46 38.07 66.82
N LEU A 143 26.07 37.49 65.70
CA LEU A 143 24.73 37.59 65.16
C LEU A 143 23.87 36.53 65.87
N ASP A 144 23.29 36.90 67.00
CA ASP A 144 22.56 35.97 67.87
C ASP A 144 21.21 35.64 67.25
N THR A 145 21.08 34.42 66.69
CA THR A 145 19.86 33.91 66.04
C THR A 145 18.80 33.43 67.04
N GLY A 146 19.09 33.44 68.35
CA GLY A 146 18.18 32.94 69.39
C GLY A 146 18.05 31.41 69.45
N ILE A 147 18.83 30.67 68.67
CA ILE A 147 18.76 29.20 68.59
C ILE A 147 19.60 28.53 69.67
N ASP A 148 20.70 29.16 70.09
CA ASP A 148 21.61 28.60 71.09
C ASP A 148 21.70 29.52 72.32
N PRO A 149 21.11 29.13 73.46
CA PRO A 149 21.14 29.94 74.67
C PRO A 149 22.55 30.09 75.27
N GLU A 150 23.50 29.23 74.90
CA GLU A 150 24.89 29.31 75.38
C GLU A 150 25.78 30.17 74.46
N ALA A 151 25.27 30.68 73.32
CA ALA A 151 26.06 31.46 72.38
C ALA A 151 26.69 32.73 72.99
N PRO A 152 25.99 33.54 73.82
CA PRO A 152 26.61 34.70 74.48
C PRO A 152 27.74 34.31 75.45
N ARG A 153 27.61 33.17 76.15
CA ARG A 153 28.66 32.64 77.03
C ARG A 153 29.88 32.15 76.25
N ASN A 154 29.63 31.44 75.14
CA ASN A 154 30.70 30.99 74.25
C ASN A 154 31.42 32.16 73.59
N LEU A 155 30.71 33.24 73.25
CA LEU A 155 31.30 34.47 72.73
C LEU A 155 32.19 35.14 73.78
N ALA A 156 31.73 35.26 75.04
CA ALA A 156 32.52 35.83 76.11
C ALA A 156 33.82 35.05 76.35
N ALA A 157 33.74 33.71 76.38
CA ALA A 157 34.90 32.84 76.53
C ALA A 157 35.88 32.96 75.34
N LEU A 158 35.37 33.05 74.11
CA LEU A 158 36.19 33.26 72.92
C LEU A 158 36.89 34.63 72.94
N GLY A 159 36.20 35.68 73.38
CA GLY A 159 36.75 37.02 73.51
C GLY A 159 37.85 37.12 74.55
N GLU A 160 37.68 36.43 75.68
CA GLU A 160 38.68 36.33 76.76
C GLU A 160 39.93 35.58 76.30
N ASP A 161 39.77 34.41 75.65
CA ASP A 161 40.88 33.61 75.13
C ASP A 161 41.69 34.32 74.03
N LEU A 162 41.06 35.18 73.22
CA LEU A 162 41.76 35.90 72.12
C LEU A 162 42.20 37.33 72.51
N GLY A 163 41.70 37.86 73.63
CA GLY A 163 41.89 39.26 74.02
C GLY A 163 41.28 40.25 73.03
N ILE A 164 40.15 39.90 72.39
CA ILE A 164 39.46 40.72 71.39
C ILE A 164 38.10 41.19 71.95
N PRO A 165 37.72 42.47 71.83
CA PRO A 165 36.41 42.96 72.24
C PRO A 165 35.26 42.21 71.56
N THR A 166 34.21 41.89 72.32
CA THR A 166 33.03 41.18 71.84
C THR A 166 31.76 42.01 71.97
N GLU A 167 30.91 41.92 70.95
CA GLU A 167 29.57 42.52 70.90
C GLU A 167 28.59 41.48 70.33
N TRP A 168 27.30 41.66 70.58
CA TRP A 168 26.28 40.82 69.96
C TRP A 168 25.10 41.66 69.49
N ILE A 169 24.55 41.26 68.35
CA ILE A 169 23.38 41.86 67.72
C ILE A 169 22.30 40.77 67.73
N PRO A 170 21.16 40.97 68.42
CA PRO A 170 20.04 40.05 68.33
C PRO A 170 19.49 40.09 66.90
N ILE A 171 19.49 38.94 66.24
CA ILE A 171 18.88 38.74 64.93
C ILE A 171 17.87 37.60 65.00
N ASP A 172 16.79 37.68 64.24
CA ASP A 172 15.86 36.55 64.11
C ASP A 172 16.44 35.54 63.09
N ILE A 173 16.14 34.25 63.23
CA ILE A 173 16.42 33.22 62.21
C ILE A 173 15.43 33.32 61.02
N GLU A 174 14.29 33.97 61.22
CA GLU A 174 13.23 34.17 60.25
C GLU A 174 13.68 34.64 58.85
N PRO A 175 14.67 35.56 58.70
CA PRO A 175 15.20 35.94 57.39
C PRO A 175 15.82 34.76 56.62
N LEU A 176 16.53 33.84 57.29
CA LEU A 176 17.07 32.63 56.67
C LEU A 176 15.95 31.69 56.21
N ARG A 177 14.92 31.52 57.05
CA ARG A 177 13.74 30.71 56.70
C ARG A 177 13.03 31.28 55.48
N ARG A 178 12.77 32.59 55.45
CA ARG A 178 12.12 33.27 54.31
C ARG A 178 12.94 33.19 53.04
N TYR A 179 14.25 33.35 53.13
CA TYR A 179 15.13 33.23 51.98
C TYR A 179 15.06 31.82 51.37
N LEU A 180 15.16 30.79 52.21
CA LEU A 180 15.03 29.40 51.76
C LEU A 180 13.64 29.11 51.18
N ALA A 181 12.58 29.64 51.79
CA ALA A 181 11.24 29.52 51.26
C ALA A 181 11.09 30.17 49.88
N LEU A 182 11.68 31.34 49.66
CA LEU A 182 11.68 32.00 48.36
C LEU A 182 12.38 31.14 47.30
N GLN A 183 13.57 30.62 47.60
CA GLN A 183 14.32 29.78 46.65
C GLN A 183 13.57 28.46 46.34
N TYR A 184 12.95 27.87 47.36
CA TYR A 184 12.15 26.65 47.21
C TYR A 184 10.90 26.88 46.35
N LEU A 185 10.16 27.97 46.61
CA LEU A 185 8.96 28.32 45.86
C LEU A 185 9.28 28.68 44.40
N GLN A 186 10.37 29.40 44.15
CA GLN A 186 10.84 29.70 42.79
C GLN A 186 11.15 28.42 42.01
N TRP A 187 11.88 27.47 42.63
CA TRP A 187 12.13 26.17 42.02
C TRP A 187 10.84 25.40 41.69
N ARG A 188 9.88 25.38 42.62
CA ARG A 188 8.58 24.73 42.38
C ARG A 188 7.79 25.37 41.23
N LEU A 189 7.76 26.70 41.17
CA LEU A 189 7.09 27.43 40.10
C LEU A 189 7.71 27.12 38.74
N GLU A 190 9.05 27.19 38.63
CA GLU A 190 9.78 26.87 37.40
C GLU A 190 9.47 25.45 36.90
N ARG A 191 9.33 24.50 37.84
CA ARG A 191 8.98 23.11 37.54
C ARG A 191 7.54 22.96 37.05
N GLU A 192 6.58 23.60 37.71
CA GLU A 192 5.17 23.56 37.30
C GLU A 192 4.96 24.23 35.93
N GLU A 193 5.59 25.37 35.68
CA GLU A 193 5.51 26.06 34.38
C GLU A 193 6.04 25.22 33.23
N LYS A 194 7.13 24.48 33.46
CA LYS A 194 7.71 23.58 32.46
C LYS A 194 6.74 22.45 32.11
N VAL A 195 6.14 21.81 33.12
CA VAL A 195 5.13 20.74 32.92
C VAL A 195 3.92 21.25 32.15
N TYR A 196 3.43 22.44 32.50
CA TYR A 196 2.27 23.04 31.84
C TYR A 196 2.56 23.39 30.37
N ARG A 197 3.75 23.95 30.07
CA ARG A 197 4.19 24.28 28.71
C ARG A 197 4.31 23.04 27.83
N ASP A 198 4.92 21.98 28.35
CA ASP A 198 5.07 20.71 27.62
C ASP A 198 3.70 20.07 27.33
N SER A 199 2.74 20.19 28.26
CA SER A 199 1.36 19.70 28.09
C SER A 199 0.57 20.48 27.03
N ILE A 200 0.66 21.82 27.02
CA ILE A 200 -0.01 22.63 25.98
C ILE A 200 0.55 22.32 24.60
N ALA A 201 1.88 22.22 24.46
CA ALA A 201 2.50 21.90 23.19
C ALA A 201 2.12 20.49 22.70
N ALA A 202 1.94 19.52 23.61
CA ALA A 202 1.44 18.20 23.27
C ALA A 202 -0.03 18.22 22.82
N ASN A 203 -0.89 18.95 23.53
CA ASN A 203 -2.32 19.03 23.21
C ASN A 203 -2.59 19.78 21.90
N GLN A 204 -1.86 20.87 21.61
CA GLN A 204 -1.96 21.58 20.33
C GLN A 204 -1.61 20.65 19.17
N ARG A 205 -0.48 19.93 19.27
CA ARG A 205 -0.08 18.94 18.24
C ARG A 205 -1.13 17.85 18.04
N SER A 206 -1.72 17.31 19.12
CA SER A 206 -2.78 16.30 19.00
C SER A 206 -4.05 16.84 18.32
N ALA A 207 -4.45 18.08 18.60
CA ALA A 207 -5.60 18.71 17.94
C ALA A 207 -5.31 18.97 16.45
N ASP A 208 -4.12 19.46 16.12
CA ASP A 208 -3.68 19.71 14.74
C ASP A 208 -3.62 18.40 13.94
N TYR A 209 -3.13 17.31 14.54
CA TYR A 209 -3.13 15.99 13.91
C TYR A 209 -4.54 15.42 13.73
N ALA A 210 -5.45 15.61 14.69
CA ALA A 210 -6.84 15.15 14.56
C ALA A 210 -7.58 15.90 13.45
N MET A 211 -7.41 17.23 13.35
CA MET A 211 -7.96 18.05 12.28
C MET A 211 -7.40 17.63 10.91
N THR A 212 -6.09 17.38 10.85
CA THR A 212 -5.42 16.89 9.64
C THR A 212 -6.00 15.55 9.21
N ILE A 213 -6.17 14.58 10.13
CA ILE A 213 -6.72 13.26 9.81
C ILE A 213 -8.16 13.34 9.27
N ASP A 214 -9.04 14.15 9.88
CA ASP A 214 -10.43 14.30 9.41
C ASP A 214 -10.48 14.88 7.98
N ILE A 215 -9.68 15.91 7.72
CA ILE A 215 -9.66 16.58 6.42
C ILE A 215 -9.00 15.68 5.35
N LEU A 216 -7.94 14.94 5.71
CA LEU A 216 -7.33 13.95 4.83
C LEU A 216 -8.33 12.86 4.41
N GLY A 217 -9.20 12.41 5.32
CA GLY A 217 -10.27 11.46 4.99
C GLY A 217 -11.17 11.96 3.86
N ARG A 218 -11.61 13.23 3.93
CA ARG A 218 -12.46 13.85 2.91
C ARG A 218 -11.77 13.97 1.56
N ILE A 219 -10.50 14.41 1.56
CA ILE A 219 -9.75 14.65 0.32
C ILE A 219 -9.52 13.34 -0.45
N THR A 220 -9.36 12.20 0.25
CA THR A 220 -9.13 10.90 -0.41
C THR A 220 -10.35 10.29 -1.10
N GLU A 221 -11.56 10.73 -0.77
CA GLU A 221 -12.81 10.24 -1.41
C GLU A 221 -13.14 10.97 -2.72
N LEU A 222 -12.46 12.08 -2.99
CA LEU A 222 -12.72 12.91 -4.16
C LEU A 222 -12.19 12.25 -5.44
N GLN A 223 -13.01 12.30 -6.49
CA GLN A 223 -12.74 11.62 -7.76
C GLN A 223 -12.24 12.55 -8.87
N SER A 224 -12.18 13.86 -8.62
CA SER A 224 -11.74 14.88 -9.58
C SER A 224 -10.50 15.59 -9.07
N GLU A 225 -9.46 15.71 -9.91
CA GLU A 225 -8.26 16.47 -9.58
C GLU A 225 -8.58 17.92 -9.21
N GLU A 226 -9.53 18.55 -9.90
CA GLU A 226 -9.90 19.95 -9.65
C GLU A 226 -10.45 20.13 -8.23
N THR A 227 -11.36 19.26 -7.81
CA THR A 227 -11.96 19.31 -6.47
C THR A 227 -10.93 18.97 -5.39
N VAL A 228 -10.04 17.99 -5.64
CA VAL A 228 -8.95 17.66 -4.72
C VAL A 228 -8.02 18.86 -4.51
N VAL A 229 -7.67 19.57 -5.58
CA VAL A 229 -6.81 20.75 -5.51
C VAL A 229 -7.51 21.89 -4.78
N GLU A 230 -8.80 22.13 -5.02
CA GLU A 230 -9.56 23.16 -4.31
C GLU A 230 -9.62 22.93 -2.80
N GLU A 231 -9.94 21.71 -2.37
CA GLU A 231 -10.00 21.32 -0.96
C GLU A 231 -8.61 21.33 -0.30
N MET A 232 -7.56 20.95 -1.05
CA MET A 232 -6.19 21.11 -0.59
C MET A 232 -5.86 22.59 -0.37
N LEU A 233 -6.19 23.49 -1.30
CA LEU A 233 -5.95 24.92 -1.12
C LEU A 233 -6.71 25.47 0.10
N ASP A 234 -7.94 25.01 0.34
CA ASP A 234 -8.72 25.37 1.54
C ASP A 234 -8.08 24.88 2.84
N LEU A 235 -7.62 23.63 2.88
CA LEU A 235 -6.90 23.06 4.02
C LEU A 235 -5.69 23.91 4.38
N PHE A 236 -4.83 24.23 3.40
CA PHE A 236 -3.65 25.04 3.64
C PHE A 236 -3.99 26.51 3.97
N THR A 237 -5.13 27.01 3.49
CA THR A 237 -5.64 28.33 3.89
C THR A 237 -6.04 28.35 5.36
N VAL A 238 -6.73 27.31 5.85
CA VAL A 238 -7.13 27.19 7.27
C VAL A 238 -5.91 26.96 8.17
N LEU A 239 -4.96 26.11 7.76
CA LEU A 239 -3.80 25.76 8.58
C LEU A 239 -2.78 26.90 8.71
N PHE A 240 -2.55 27.67 7.65
CA PHE A 240 -1.42 28.61 7.60
C PHE A 240 -1.83 30.08 7.39
N ALA A 241 -3.10 30.33 7.07
CA ALA A 241 -3.64 31.66 6.77
C ALA A 241 -2.71 32.53 5.88
N PRO A 242 -2.25 32.01 4.72
CA PRO A 242 -1.35 32.75 3.85
C PRO A 242 -2.09 33.91 3.18
N ALA A 243 -1.37 35.00 2.87
CA ALA A 243 -1.91 36.07 2.06
C ALA A 243 -2.23 35.61 0.63
N ARG A 244 -1.44 34.66 0.09
CA ARG A 244 -1.64 34.05 -1.24
C ARG A 244 -1.22 32.59 -1.23
N ILE A 245 -1.93 31.78 -1.99
CA ILE A 245 -1.62 30.35 -2.16
C ILE A 245 -1.81 29.94 -3.63
N GLY A 246 -0.95 29.05 -4.13
CA GLY A 246 -1.05 28.54 -5.49
C GLY A 246 -0.52 27.13 -5.62
N PHE A 247 -1.19 26.32 -6.44
CA PHE A 247 -0.78 24.98 -6.78
C PHE A 247 -0.61 24.86 -8.29
N ALA A 248 0.55 24.37 -8.73
CA ALA A 248 0.81 24.01 -10.11
C ALA A 248 0.80 22.50 -10.26
N SER A 249 -0.13 21.99 -11.08
CA SER A 249 -0.20 20.57 -11.45
C SER A 249 1.00 20.20 -12.32
N ILE A 250 1.62 19.04 -12.10
CA ILE A 250 2.69 18.49 -12.94
C ILE A 250 2.24 17.13 -13.46
N ASP A 251 2.23 16.96 -14.78
CA ASP A 251 2.02 15.66 -15.43
C ASP A 251 3.19 15.35 -16.36
N GLY A 252 3.80 14.18 -16.22
CA GLY A 252 4.95 13.78 -17.05
C GLY A 252 6.22 14.65 -16.96
N GLY A 253 6.27 15.64 -16.06
CA GLY A 253 7.39 16.59 -15.93
C GLY A 253 7.13 17.96 -16.55
N GLU A 254 5.99 18.16 -17.22
CA GLU A 254 5.54 19.46 -17.72
C GLU A 254 4.59 20.13 -16.71
N ALA A 255 4.68 21.45 -16.59
CA ALA A 255 3.77 22.24 -15.76
C ALA A 255 2.41 22.35 -16.45
N GLY A 256 1.40 21.75 -15.83
CA GLY A 256 0.00 21.82 -16.24
C GLY A 256 -0.71 23.07 -15.70
N ARG A 257 -1.99 22.93 -15.40
CA ARG A 257 -2.85 24.03 -14.90
C ARG A 257 -2.38 24.53 -13.54
N ILE A 258 -2.37 25.85 -13.36
CA ILE A 258 -2.13 26.52 -12.08
C ILE A 258 -3.48 26.92 -11.48
N VAL A 259 -3.69 26.65 -10.20
CA VAL A 259 -4.86 27.06 -9.43
C VAL A 259 -4.39 27.91 -8.26
N SER A 260 -5.01 29.07 -8.03
CA SER A 260 -4.53 30.03 -7.03
C SER A 260 -5.65 30.70 -6.24
N ARG A 261 -5.30 31.19 -5.05
CA ARG A 261 -6.13 32.11 -4.26
C ARG A 261 -5.30 33.36 -3.92
N PRO A 262 -5.75 34.56 -4.35
CA PRO A 262 -6.92 34.83 -5.18
C PRO A 262 -6.81 34.19 -6.60
N PRO A 263 -7.95 33.89 -7.28
CA PRO A 263 -7.95 33.25 -8.59
C PRO A 263 -7.18 34.05 -9.65
N GLY A 264 -6.40 33.36 -10.48
CA GLY A 264 -5.64 33.94 -11.60
C GLY A 264 -4.40 34.76 -11.22
N TYR A 265 -4.00 34.74 -9.94
CA TYR A 265 -2.87 35.54 -9.46
C TYR A 265 -1.54 35.14 -10.13
N TYR A 266 -1.35 33.84 -10.35
CA TYR A 266 -0.15 33.24 -10.96
C TYR A 266 -0.28 33.00 -12.48
N ASP A 267 -1.34 33.47 -13.14
CA ASP A 267 -1.51 33.26 -14.60
C ASP A 267 -0.48 34.05 -15.43
N ALA A 268 0.06 35.13 -14.87
CA ALA A 268 1.10 35.92 -15.50
C ALA A 268 2.46 35.19 -15.40
N PRO A 269 3.17 34.91 -16.52
CA PRO A 269 4.41 34.14 -16.50
C PRO A 269 5.50 34.77 -15.62
N GLU A 270 5.56 36.10 -15.53
CA GLU A 270 6.48 36.83 -14.64
C GLU A 270 6.26 36.54 -13.15
N ARG A 271 5.02 36.18 -12.77
CA ARG A 271 4.64 35.84 -11.39
C ARG A 271 4.74 34.35 -11.09
N ALA A 272 4.64 33.49 -12.09
CA ALA A 272 4.86 32.05 -11.93
C ALA A 272 6.36 31.67 -12.07
N ALA A 273 7.13 32.46 -12.82
CA ALA A 273 8.53 32.21 -13.11
C ALA A 273 9.36 32.13 -11.82
N GLY A 274 10.06 31.01 -11.64
CA GLY A 274 10.93 30.75 -10.50
C GLY A 274 10.23 30.18 -9.26
N LEU A 275 8.94 30.44 -9.03
CA LEU A 275 8.23 29.96 -7.83
C LEU A 275 7.82 28.49 -7.90
N PHE A 276 7.48 28.00 -9.09
CA PHE A 276 7.14 26.59 -9.35
C PHE A 276 8.27 25.80 -10.04
N ALA A 277 9.48 26.39 -10.08
CA ALA A 277 10.66 25.82 -10.71
C ALA A 277 11.27 24.68 -9.86
N LEU A 278 12.12 23.85 -10.49
CA LEU A 278 12.79 22.74 -9.81
C LEU A 278 13.70 23.18 -8.65
N GLU A 279 14.25 24.39 -8.71
CA GLU A 279 15.27 24.91 -7.77
C GLU A 279 14.67 25.45 -6.47
N THR A 280 13.37 25.75 -6.45
CA THR A 280 12.64 26.37 -5.32
C THR A 280 11.74 25.38 -4.57
N ARG A 281 11.85 24.09 -4.88
CA ARG A 281 11.08 23.00 -4.27
C ARG A 281 11.51 22.74 -2.83
N ASN A 282 10.53 22.66 -1.91
CA ASN A 282 10.77 22.45 -0.48
C ASN A 282 11.67 23.54 0.15
N ALA A 283 11.52 24.79 -0.31
CA ALA A 283 12.33 25.92 0.09
C ALA A 283 11.51 26.96 0.88
N ILE A 284 12.20 27.66 1.79
CA ILE A 284 11.68 28.84 2.48
C ILE A 284 11.95 30.06 1.60
N LEU A 285 10.88 30.72 1.17
CA LEU A 285 10.93 31.91 0.32
C LEU A 285 11.13 33.14 1.21
N SER A 286 12.40 33.40 1.56
CA SER A 286 12.79 34.44 2.53
C SER A 286 12.50 35.87 2.06
N ASP A 287 12.36 36.06 0.74
CA ASP A 287 12.00 37.33 0.08
C ASP A 287 10.49 37.63 0.12
N ARG A 288 9.66 36.61 0.38
CA ARG A 288 8.20 36.65 0.26
C ARG A 288 7.47 36.18 1.51
N ASP A 289 8.22 35.99 2.60
CA ASP A 289 7.72 35.40 3.86
C ASP A 289 6.86 34.15 3.61
N GLY A 290 7.37 33.26 2.75
CA GLY A 290 6.61 32.17 2.15
C GLY A 290 7.30 30.81 2.17
N LEU A 291 6.59 29.80 1.67
CA LEU A 291 7.03 28.42 1.59
C LEU A 291 6.66 27.84 0.22
N SER A 292 7.57 27.07 -0.37
CA SER A 292 7.28 26.24 -1.54
C SER A 292 7.55 24.79 -1.19
N MET A 293 6.66 23.89 -1.59
CA MET A 293 6.72 22.47 -1.26
C MET A 293 6.23 21.60 -2.41
N GLU A 294 6.84 20.43 -2.55
CA GLU A 294 6.42 19.44 -3.53
C GLU A 294 5.27 18.59 -3.00
N VAL A 295 4.27 18.42 -3.83
CA VAL A 295 3.21 17.43 -3.63
C VAL A 295 3.64 16.17 -4.37
N ARG A 296 3.89 15.07 -3.64
CA ARG A 296 4.49 13.84 -4.17
C ARG A 296 3.63 12.62 -3.89
N HIS A 297 3.71 11.64 -4.79
CA HIS A 297 3.16 10.31 -4.62
C HIS A 297 4.18 9.27 -5.11
N GLU A 298 4.52 8.27 -4.27
CA GLU A 298 5.45 7.16 -4.60
C GLU A 298 6.70 7.60 -5.38
N ASN A 299 7.33 8.68 -4.92
CA ASN A 299 8.54 9.29 -5.48
C ASN A 299 8.37 10.16 -6.75
N ARG A 300 7.16 10.27 -7.32
CA ARG A 300 6.83 11.21 -8.41
C ARG A 300 6.28 12.53 -7.86
N CYS A 301 6.69 13.65 -8.45
CA CYS A 301 6.10 14.97 -8.15
C CYS A 301 4.83 15.14 -8.96
N VAL A 302 3.71 15.31 -8.27
CA VAL A 302 2.36 15.47 -8.85
C VAL A 302 2.00 16.94 -9.02
N GLY A 303 2.67 17.81 -8.25
CA GLY A 303 2.59 19.26 -8.38
C GLY A 303 3.44 19.99 -7.34
N VAL A 304 3.43 21.32 -7.41
CA VAL A 304 4.15 22.20 -6.48
C VAL A 304 3.16 23.17 -5.85
N LEU A 305 3.18 23.25 -4.52
CA LEU A 305 2.34 24.15 -3.72
C LEU A 305 3.19 25.31 -3.18
N VAL A 306 2.70 26.53 -3.34
CA VAL A 306 3.37 27.77 -2.93
C VAL A 306 2.44 28.56 -2.01
N LEU A 307 2.99 29.01 -0.89
CA LEU A 307 2.36 29.86 0.12
C LEU A 307 3.16 31.16 0.24
N GLU A 308 2.52 32.32 0.18
CA GLU A 308 3.16 33.63 0.37
C GLU A 308 2.47 34.41 1.50
N GLY A 309 3.24 35.21 2.23
CA GLY A 309 2.74 36.10 3.28
C GLY A 309 2.17 35.34 4.47
N LEU A 310 2.97 34.46 5.09
CA LEU A 310 2.58 33.71 6.28
C LEU A 310 2.42 34.65 7.49
N ALA A 311 1.39 34.42 8.31
CA ALA A 311 1.11 35.25 9.48
C ALA A 311 2.25 35.26 10.52
N VAL A 312 3.05 34.18 10.58
CA VAL A 312 4.15 34.00 11.54
C VAL A 312 5.41 33.46 10.84
N PRO A 313 6.21 34.31 10.17
CA PRO A 313 7.31 33.86 9.30
C PRO A 313 8.43 33.10 10.02
N HIS A 314 8.70 33.42 11.30
CA HIS A 314 9.78 32.79 12.08
C HIS A 314 9.53 31.31 12.42
N ARG A 315 8.32 30.78 12.18
CA ARG A 315 7.96 29.36 12.33
C ARG A 315 7.91 28.60 11.00
N ALA A 316 8.39 29.18 9.90
CA ALA A 316 8.38 28.57 8.57
C ALA A 316 8.97 27.14 8.53
N ALA A 317 10.03 26.87 9.31
CA ALA A 317 10.62 25.53 9.40
C ALA A 317 9.68 24.49 10.04
N GLU A 318 8.87 24.89 11.01
CA GLU A 318 7.89 24.02 11.67
C GLU A 318 6.70 23.75 10.75
N TYR A 319 6.25 24.77 10.01
CA TYR A 319 5.21 24.62 8.98
C TYR A 319 5.65 23.66 7.88
N LEU A 320 6.88 23.78 7.38
CA LEU A 320 7.42 22.85 6.38
C LEU A 320 7.40 21.39 6.87
N SER A 321 7.69 21.15 8.16
CA SER A 321 7.66 19.82 8.75
C SER A 321 6.24 19.23 8.78
N ILE A 322 5.23 20.02 9.13
CA ILE A 322 3.82 19.58 9.16
C ILE A 322 3.30 19.37 7.74
N SER A 323 3.62 20.30 6.84
CA SER A 323 3.18 20.25 5.46
C SER A 323 3.70 19.03 4.70
N ARG A 324 4.87 18.48 5.06
CA ARG A 324 5.40 17.26 4.41
C ARG A 324 4.43 16.07 4.50
N SER A 325 3.87 15.81 5.68
CA SER A 325 2.92 14.70 5.85
C SER A 325 1.60 14.94 5.11
N VAL A 326 1.13 16.19 5.08
CA VAL A 326 -0.12 16.57 4.40
C VAL A 326 0.03 16.50 2.88
N THR A 327 1.14 17.02 2.35
CA THR A 327 1.41 17.04 0.91
C THR A 327 1.58 15.64 0.30
N GLU A 328 2.09 14.66 1.05
CA GLU A 328 2.14 13.26 0.59
C GLU A 328 0.72 12.69 0.37
N VAL A 329 -0.20 12.95 1.30
CA VAL A 329 -1.58 12.46 1.19
C VAL A 329 -2.36 13.21 0.12
N CYS A 330 -2.18 14.53 0.00
CA CYS A 330 -2.71 15.29 -1.13
C CYS A 330 -2.16 14.76 -2.46
N GLY A 331 -0.88 14.37 -2.52
CA GLY A 331 -0.28 13.75 -3.70
C GLY A 331 -0.93 12.42 -4.08
N LEU A 332 -1.20 11.56 -3.09
CA LEU A 332 -1.97 10.33 -3.29
C LEU A 332 -3.38 10.62 -3.83
N ALA A 333 -4.11 11.57 -3.24
CA ALA A 333 -5.45 11.93 -3.67
C ALA A 333 -5.49 12.45 -5.11
N ILE A 334 -4.56 13.32 -5.50
CA ILE A 334 -4.45 13.82 -6.87
C ILE A 334 -4.12 12.68 -7.84
N ALA A 335 -3.16 11.82 -7.49
CA ALA A 335 -2.79 10.66 -8.30
C ALA A 335 -3.95 9.68 -8.48
N ASN A 336 -4.72 9.43 -7.43
CA ASN A 336 -5.93 8.58 -7.46
C ASN A 336 -7.00 9.19 -8.35
N ALA A 337 -7.29 10.49 -8.21
CA ALA A 337 -8.27 11.18 -9.05
C ALA A 337 -7.91 11.12 -10.54
N ARG A 338 -6.64 11.36 -10.90
CA ARG A 338 -6.16 11.22 -12.30
C ARG A 338 -6.32 9.79 -12.82
N THR A 339 -5.98 8.81 -12.00
CA THR A 339 -6.09 7.39 -12.37
C THR A 339 -7.55 7.00 -12.57
N TYR A 340 -8.44 7.49 -11.71
CA TYR A 340 -9.87 7.24 -11.79
C TYR A 340 -10.47 7.83 -13.07
N GLN A 341 -10.11 9.06 -13.44
CA GLN A 341 -10.52 9.68 -14.70
C GLN A 341 -10.05 8.88 -15.93
N LYS A 342 -8.76 8.51 -15.97
CA LYS A 342 -8.20 7.67 -17.07
C LYS A 342 -8.92 6.32 -17.17
N LEU A 343 -9.25 5.71 -16.02
CA LEU A 343 -9.98 4.45 -15.98
C LEU A 343 -11.41 4.61 -16.50
N GLN A 344 -12.12 5.67 -16.11
CA GLN A 344 -13.46 5.94 -16.62
C GLN A 344 -13.49 6.12 -18.14
N GLU A 345 -12.52 6.85 -18.71
CA GLU A 345 -12.39 7.03 -20.16
C GLU A 345 -12.18 5.68 -20.87
N ALA A 346 -11.25 4.85 -20.37
CA ALA A 346 -10.97 3.54 -20.94
C ALA A 346 -12.17 2.58 -20.85
N VAL A 347 -12.93 2.62 -19.74
CA VAL A 347 -14.16 1.83 -19.58
C VAL A 347 -15.22 2.26 -20.61
N MET A 348 -15.45 3.56 -20.77
CA MET A 348 -16.41 4.07 -21.75
C MET A 348 -16.06 3.69 -23.19
N GLU A 349 -14.77 3.74 -23.55
CA GLU A 349 -14.31 3.31 -24.88
C GLU A 349 -14.55 1.81 -25.08
N ARG A 350 -14.25 0.99 -24.07
CA ARG A 350 -14.45 -0.46 -24.13
C ARG A 350 -15.93 -0.84 -24.23
N ASP A 351 -16.80 -0.19 -23.47
CA ASP A 351 -18.25 -0.42 -23.52
C ASP A 351 -18.81 -0.07 -24.89
N ARG A 352 -18.29 0.98 -25.54
CA ARG A 352 -18.67 1.35 -26.90
C ARG A 352 -18.26 0.29 -27.90
N GLU A 353 -17.01 -0.21 -27.83
CA GLU A 353 -16.51 -1.28 -28.69
C GLU A 353 -17.33 -2.57 -28.53
N ILE A 354 -17.65 -2.96 -27.28
CA ILE A 354 -18.50 -4.11 -26.97
C ILE A 354 -19.90 -3.93 -27.56
N GLY A 355 -20.48 -2.73 -27.41
CA GLY A 355 -21.79 -2.40 -27.97
C GLY A 355 -21.84 -2.47 -29.50
N GLU A 356 -20.77 -2.11 -30.20
CA GLU A 356 -20.64 -2.27 -31.65
C GLU A 356 -20.51 -3.74 -32.06
N ARG A 357 -19.65 -4.49 -31.37
CA ARG A 357 -19.46 -5.92 -31.62
C ARG A 357 -20.73 -6.72 -31.41
N MET A 358 -21.48 -6.48 -30.33
CA MET A 358 -22.76 -7.15 -30.08
C MET A 358 -23.80 -6.86 -31.16
N ARG A 359 -23.85 -5.63 -31.68
CA ARG A 359 -24.76 -5.27 -32.78
C ARG A 359 -24.39 -6.00 -34.07
N ALA A 360 -23.10 -6.05 -34.42
CA ALA A 360 -22.61 -6.78 -35.58
C ALA A 360 -22.91 -8.29 -35.46
N GLU A 361 -22.66 -8.89 -34.31
CA GLU A 361 -22.94 -10.30 -34.06
C GLU A 361 -24.44 -10.62 -34.15
N LYS A 362 -25.30 -9.76 -33.58
CA LYS A 362 -26.76 -9.92 -33.70
C LYS A 362 -27.21 -9.84 -35.15
N ALA A 363 -26.72 -8.86 -35.91
CA ALA A 363 -27.04 -8.71 -37.33
C ALA A 363 -26.59 -9.95 -38.14
N LEU A 364 -25.40 -10.50 -37.85
CA LEU A 364 -24.90 -11.71 -38.48
C LEU A 364 -25.76 -12.93 -38.14
N ARG A 365 -26.15 -13.11 -36.87
CA ARG A 365 -27.05 -14.19 -36.45
C ARG A 365 -28.42 -14.07 -37.12
N GLU A 366 -28.97 -12.86 -37.24
CA GLU A 366 -30.24 -12.63 -37.95
C GLU A 366 -30.13 -12.90 -39.46
N ALA A 367 -29.03 -12.50 -40.10
CA ALA A 367 -28.76 -12.80 -41.50
C ALA A 367 -28.65 -14.31 -41.75
N ASN A 368 -27.88 -15.03 -40.92
CA ASN A 368 -27.76 -16.49 -40.99
C ASN A 368 -29.10 -17.19 -40.76
N ARG A 369 -29.91 -16.75 -39.79
CA ARG A 369 -31.26 -17.29 -39.59
C ARG A 369 -32.14 -17.09 -40.83
N LYS A 370 -32.16 -15.90 -41.42
CA LYS A 370 -32.93 -15.62 -42.64
C LYS A 370 -32.48 -16.50 -43.81
N LEU A 371 -31.17 -16.64 -44.02
CA LEU A 371 -30.60 -17.51 -45.06
C LEU A 371 -30.99 -18.99 -44.85
N ASN A 372 -30.90 -19.48 -43.61
CA ASN A 372 -31.27 -20.86 -43.28
C ASN A 372 -32.77 -21.12 -43.49
N THR A 373 -33.63 -20.19 -43.10
CA THR A 373 -35.08 -20.29 -43.35
C THR A 373 -35.41 -20.33 -44.84
N LEU A 374 -34.84 -19.42 -45.64
CA LEU A 374 -35.07 -19.38 -47.09
C LEU A 374 -34.58 -20.65 -47.77
N SER A 375 -33.39 -21.14 -47.41
CA SER A 375 -32.84 -22.37 -47.95
C SER A 375 -33.69 -23.60 -47.59
N SER A 376 -34.20 -23.67 -46.37
CA SER A 376 -35.10 -24.76 -45.93
C SER A 376 -36.41 -24.79 -46.72
N ILE A 377 -37.05 -23.63 -46.94
CA ILE A 377 -38.29 -23.54 -47.74
C ILE A 377 -38.02 -23.94 -49.19
N THR A 378 -36.98 -23.37 -49.79
CA THR A 378 -36.59 -23.67 -51.17
C THR A 378 -36.33 -25.15 -51.38
N ARG A 379 -35.64 -25.81 -50.42
CA ARG A 379 -35.39 -27.26 -50.47
C ARG A 379 -36.68 -28.08 -50.44
N HIS A 380 -37.57 -27.77 -49.49
CA HIS A 380 -38.84 -28.47 -49.35
C HIS A 380 -39.67 -28.36 -50.64
N ASP A 381 -39.74 -27.17 -51.24
CA ASP A 381 -40.48 -26.96 -52.47
C ASP A 381 -39.87 -27.72 -53.65
N ILE A 382 -38.53 -27.75 -53.77
CA ILE A 382 -37.84 -28.56 -54.79
C ILE A 382 -38.11 -30.05 -54.59
N LEU A 383 -38.04 -30.56 -53.35
CA LEU A 383 -38.30 -31.96 -53.05
C LEU A 383 -39.74 -32.36 -53.37
N ASN A 384 -40.71 -31.48 -53.10
CA ASN A 384 -42.11 -31.72 -53.46
C ASN A 384 -42.31 -31.79 -54.98
N GLN A 385 -41.67 -30.90 -55.75
CA GLN A 385 -41.72 -30.95 -57.21
C GLN A 385 -41.04 -32.21 -57.76
N LEU A 386 -39.91 -32.62 -57.15
CA LEU A 386 -39.23 -33.86 -57.51
C LEU A 386 -40.05 -35.11 -57.16
N ALA A 387 -40.76 -35.13 -56.04
CA ALA A 387 -41.62 -36.24 -55.66
C ALA A 387 -42.76 -36.44 -56.67
N ALA A 388 -43.39 -35.34 -57.12
CA ALA A 388 -44.39 -35.38 -58.18
C ALA A 388 -43.79 -35.88 -59.51
N LEU A 389 -42.63 -35.34 -59.92
CA LEU A 389 -41.92 -35.75 -61.13
C LEU A 389 -41.57 -37.24 -61.11
N LEU A 390 -40.99 -37.72 -60.01
CA LEU A 390 -40.63 -39.13 -59.82
C LEU A 390 -41.88 -40.01 -59.86
N GLY A 391 -42.98 -39.62 -59.20
CA GLY A 391 -44.23 -40.36 -59.25
C GLY A 391 -44.76 -40.54 -60.68
N TYR A 392 -44.75 -39.49 -61.50
CA TYR A 392 -45.15 -39.60 -62.91
C TYR A 392 -44.19 -40.45 -63.74
N LEU A 393 -42.88 -40.32 -63.52
CA LEU A 393 -41.87 -41.13 -64.22
C LEU A 393 -41.99 -42.62 -63.85
N GLU A 394 -42.24 -42.94 -62.58
CA GLU A 394 -42.44 -44.32 -62.11
C GLU A 394 -43.72 -44.93 -62.66
N ILE A 395 -44.83 -44.18 -62.71
CA ILE A 395 -46.08 -44.64 -63.37
C ILE A 395 -45.81 -44.90 -64.86
N THR A 396 -45.11 -43.99 -65.55
CA THR A 396 -44.78 -44.14 -66.97
C THR A 396 -43.91 -45.38 -67.20
N GLN A 397 -42.94 -45.63 -66.31
CA GLN A 397 -42.12 -46.83 -66.33
C GLN A 397 -42.96 -48.10 -66.12
N MET A 398 -43.89 -48.11 -65.16
CA MET A 398 -44.80 -49.25 -64.93
C MET A 398 -45.71 -49.52 -66.13
N ASP A 399 -46.23 -48.49 -66.80
CA ASP A 399 -47.05 -48.63 -68.00
C ASP A 399 -46.26 -49.16 -69.21
N LEU A 400 -44.96 -48.82 -69.32
CA LEU A 400 -44.04 -49.40 -70.31
C LEU A 400 -43.73 -50.88 -70.01
N GLU A 401 -43.44 -51.21 -68.75
CA GLU A 401 -43.11 -52.58 -68.30
C GLU A 401 -44.32 -53.54 -68.39
N SER A 402 -45.53 -53.04 -68.12
CA SER A 402 -46.78 -53.82 -68.21
C SER A 402 -47.37 -53.91 -69.62
N GLY A 403 -46.77 -53.23 -70.61
CA GLY A 403 -47.19 -53.24 -72.00
C GLY A 403 -48.42 -52.39 -72.32
N ARG A 404 -48.84 -51.48 -71.42
CA ARG A 404 -49.91 -50.51 -71.68
C ARG A 404 -49.46 -49.40 -72.64
N LEU A 405 -48.18 -49.04 -72.58
CA LEU A 405 -47.54 -48.17 -73.56
C LEU A 405 -46.67 -48.99 -74.52
N PRO A 406 -46.53 -48.58 -75.80
CA PRO A 406 -45.61 -49.22 -76.72
C PRO A 406 -44.17 -49.13 -76.19
N ALA A 407 -43.53 -50.27 -75.99
CA ALA A 407 -42.16 -50.36 -75.50
C ALA A 407 -41.12 -50.02 -76.60
N ASP A 408 -41.16 -48.79 -77.13
CA ASP A 408 -40.08 -48.27 -77.96
C ASP A 408 -38.79 -48.24 -77.12
N PRO A 409 -37.71 -48.95 -77.52
CA PRO A 409 -36.44 -48.95 -76.80
C PRO A 409 -35.88 -47.55 -76.54
N THR A 410 -36.19 -46.58 -77.40
CA THR A 410 -35.78 -45.18 -77.26
C THR A 410 -36.52 -44.49 -76.12
N LEU A 411 -37.84 -44.69 -76.03
CA LEU A 411 -38.69 -44.10 -74.99
C LEU A 411 -38.36 -44.69 -73.61
N VAL A 412 -38.18 -46.01 -73.53
CA VAL A 412 -37.74 -46.70 -72.29
C VAL A 412 -36.42 -46.10 -71.80
N ARG A 413 -35.46 -45.87 -72.70
CA ARG A 413 -34.18 -45.25 -72.36
C ARG A 413 -34.31 -43.81 -71.88
N TYR A 414 -35.20 -43.01 -72.47
CA TYR A 414 -35.42 -41.63 -72.02
C TYR A 414 -36.03 -41.58 -70.63
N VAL A 415 -37.08 -42.36 -70.36
CA VAL A 415 -37.70 -42.43 -69.02
C VAL A 415 -36.69 -42.91 -67.98
N ALA A 416 -35.88 -43.92 -68.28
CA ALA A 416 -34.82 -44.39 -67.39
C ALA A 416 -33.78 -43.29 -67.07
N ASN A 417 -33.35 -42.53 -68.08
CA ASN A 417 -32.42 -41.41 -67.91
C ASN A 417 -33.04 -40.27 -67.09
N GLU A 418 -34.30 -39.92 -67.34
CA GLU A 418 -35.04 -38.89 -66.60
C GLU A 418 -35.21 -39.28 -65.13
N LEU A 419 -35.56 -40.54 -64.86
CA LEU A 419 -35.67 -41.08 -63.50
C LEU A 419 -34.32 -41.01 -62.77
N GLN A 420 -33.24 -41.37 -63.44
CA GLN A 420 -31.89 -41.28 -62.90
C GLN A 420 -31.46 -39.83 -62.62
N ALA A 421 -31.79 -38.90 -63.52
CA ALA A 421 -31.51 -37.48 -63.36
C ALA A 421 -32.30 -36.90 -62.16
N ALA A 422 -33.61 -37.17 -62.08
CA ALA A 422 -34.47 -36.71 -60.98
C ALA A 422 -33.99 -37.24 -59.63
N ARG A 423 -33.66 -38.53 -59.52
CA ARG A 423 -33.06 -39.11 -58.29
C ARG A 423 -31.71 -38.49 -57.94
N THR A 424 -30.92 -38.07 -58.94
CA THR A 424 -29.64 -37.40 -58.71
C THR A 424 -29.85 -35.98 -58.18
N ILE A 425 -30.80 -35.22 -58.73
CA ILE A 425 -31.16 -33.89 -58.22
C ILE A 425 -31.70 -34.01 -56.79
N GLN A 426 -32.56 -34.99 -56.51
CA GLN A 426 -33.07 -35.23 -55.16
C GLN A 426 -31.94 -35.41 -54.14
N ARG A 427 -30.97 -36.29 -54.43
CA ARG A 427 -29.79 -36.49 -53.57
C ARG A 427 -28.96 -35.23 -53.40
N GLN A 428 -28.80 -34.41 -54.45
CA GLN A 428 -28.07 -33.14 -54.36
C GLN A 428 -28.79 -32.10 -53.48
N VAL A 429 -30.12 -32.06 -53.57
CA VAL A 429 -30.95 -31.15 -52.79
C VAL A 429 -30.96 -31.56 -51.31
N GLU A 430 -31.07 -32.87 -51.03
CA GLU A 430 -30.88 -33.44 -49.70
C GLU A 430 -29.47 -33.17 -49.16
N PHE A 431 -28.44 -33.24 -50.01
CA PHE A 431 -27.07 -32.90 -49.64
C PHE A 431 -26.92 -31.47 -49.10
N THR A 432 -27.62 -30.49 -49.69
CA THR A 432 -27.57 -29.11 -49.19
C THR A 432 -28.05 -28.97 -47.74
N ARG A 433 -28.87 -29.92 -47.25
CA ARG A 433 -29.34 -29.93 -45.86
C ARG A 433 -28.21 -30.17 -44.89
N PHE A 434 -27.46 -31.25 -45.13
CA PHE A 434 -26.37 -31.62 -44.26
C PHE A 434 -25.27 -30.55 -44.25
N TYR A 435 -24.96 -29.95 -45.39
CA TYR A 435 -23.98 -28.86 -45.45
C TYR A 435 -24.38 -27.62 -44.64
N GLN A 436 -25.68 -27.31 -44.54
CA GLN A 436 -26.15 -26.19 -43.72
C GLN A 436 -26.22 -26.51 -42.23
N ASP A 437 -26.35 -27.79 -41.87
CA ASP A 437 -26.47 -28.22 -40.47
C ASP A 437 -25.08 -28.42 -39.81
N ILE A 438 -24.01 -28.52 -40.62
CA ILE A 438 -22.60 -28.56 -40.19
C ILE A 438 -22.24 -27.31 -39.39
N GLY A 439 -21.78 -27.48 -38.16
CA GLY A 439 -21.26 -26.41 -37.30
C GLY A 439 -22.33 -25.45 -36.78
N VAL A 440 -23.63 -25.76 -36.99
CA VAL A 440 -24.76 -24.99 -36.46
C VAL A 440 -25.04 -25.38 -35.01
N LYS A 441 -24.87 -26.65 -34.67
CA LYS A 441 -24.95 -27.14 -33.29
C LYS A 441 -23.56 -27.17 -32.68
N GLU A 442 -23.50 -26.96 -31.37
CA GLU A 442 -22.26 -27.14 -30.63
C GLU A 442 -21.83 -28.61 -30.71
N ALA A 443 -20.51 -28.85 -30.74
CA ALA A 443 -19.96 -30.19 -30.73
C ALA A 443 -20.27 -30.89 -29.39
N GLU A 444 -20.48 -32.20 -29.46
CA GLU A 444 -20.89 -33.02 -28.31
C GLU A 444 -20.06 -34.30 -28.24
N TRP A 445 -20.12 -34.98 -27.09
CA TRP A 445 -19.46 -36.27 -26.90
C TRP A 445 -20.31 -37.39 -27.50
N HIS A 446 -19.75 -38.12 -28.46
CA HIS A 446 -20.43 -39.21 -29.17
C HIS A 446 -19.72 -40.55 -28.96
N ASN A 447 -20.48 -41.60 -28.67
CA ASN A 447 -19.96 -42.96 -28.62
C ASN A 447 -19.73 -43.48 -30.05
N ALA A 448 -18.46 -43.65 -30.43
CA ALA A 448 -18.09 -44.03 -31.80
C ALA A 448 -18.62 -45.43 -32.18
N GLU A 449 -18.56 -46.38 -31.26
CA GLU A 449 -19.07 -47.74 -31.49
C GLU A 449 -20.57 -47.75 -31.79
N THR A 450 -21.36 -47.02 -30.99
CA THR A 450 -22.82 -46.92 -31.20
C THR A 450 -23.14 -46.34 -32.59
N LEU A 451 -22.46 -45.25 -32.97
CA LEU A 451 -22.71 -44.59 -34.26
C LEU A 451 -22.29 -45.47 -35.45
N ILE A 452 -21.18 -46.20 -35.34
CA ILE A 452 -20.74 -47.13 -36.40
C ILE A 452 -21.75 -48.27 -36.56
N ARG A 453 -22.26 -48.83 -35.46
CA ARG A 453 -23.31 -49.88 -35.51
C ARG A 453 -24.58 -49.38 -36.18
N GLN A 454 -25.07 -48.21 -35.80
CA GLN A 454 -26.25 -47.59 -36.40
C GLN A 454 -26.06 -47.37 -37.92
N ALA A 455 -24.90 -46.86 -38.31
CA ALA A 455 -24.60 -46.64 -39.72
C ALA A 455 -24.52 -47.96 -40.53
N ALA A 456 -24.10 -49.06 -39.90
CA ALA A 456 -24.09 -50.38 -40.54
C ALA A 456 -25.50 -50.97 -40.71
N GLU A 457 -26.41 -50.74 -39.76
CA GLU A 457 -27.80 -51.19 -39.81
C GLU A 457 -28.60 -50.52 -40.95
N GLU A 458 -28.23 -49.30 -41.35
CA GLU A 458 -28.87 -48.56 -42.45
C GLU A 458 -28.47 -49.04 -43.86
N LEU A 459 -27.48 -49.94 -43.98
CA LEU A 459 -26.91 -50.36 -45.26
C LEU A 459 -27.14 -51.85 -45.54
N PRO A 460 -27.31 -52.25 -46.82
CA PRO A 460 -27.49 -53.65 -47.20
C PRO A 460 -26.16 -54.43 -47.14
N LEU A 461 -25.66 -54.68 -45.93
CA LEU A 461 -24.37 -55.34 -45.65
C LEU A 461 -24.50 -56.85 -45.39
N SER A 462 -25.58 -57.50 -45.87
CA SER A 462 -25.92 -58.90 -45.53
C SER A 462 -24.84 -59.94 -45.84
N GLU A 463 -23.92 -59.64 -46.77
CA GLU A 463 -22.81 -60.53 -47.16
C GLU A 463 -21.43 -60.00 -46.73
N VAL A 464 -21.37 -58.87 -46.03
CA VAL A 464 -20.13 -58.18 -45.63
C VAL A 464 -19.93 -58.29 -44.11
N ARG A 465 -18.79 -58.82 -43.69
CA ARG A 465 -18.43 -58.87 -42.26
C ARG A 465 -17.95 -57.48 -41.79
N VAL A 466 -18.58 -56.94 -40.74
CA VAL A 466 -18.18 -55.67 -40.12
C VAL A 466 -17.54 -55.91 -38.76
N ASP A 467 -16.23 -55.69 -38.65
CA ASP A 467 -15.48 -55.81 -37.40
C ASP A 467 -15.28 -54.42 -36.75
N ILE A 468 -15.77 -54.23 -35.52
CA ILE A 468 -15.73 -52.94 -34.81
C ILE A 468 -14.81 -53.06 -33.58
N GLY A 469 -13.63 -52.46 -33.65
CA GLY A 469 -12.59 -52.43 -32.62
C GLY A 469 -12.33 -51.03 -32.06
N VAL A 470 -13.40 -50.31 -31.71
CA VAL A 470 -13.36 -48.96 -31.09
C VAL A 470 -14.15 -48.92 -29.77
N THR A 471 -14.18 -50.03 -29.04
CA THR A 471 -14.97 -50.17 -27.80
C THR A 471 -14.58 -49.13 -26.76
N GLY A 472 -15.58 -48.50 -26.14
CA GLY A 472 -15.38 -47.47 -25.11
C GLY A 472 -14.87 -46.13 -25.63
N LEU A 473 -14.72 -45.96 -26.95
CA LEU A 473 -14.26 -44.70 -27.56
C LEU A 473 -15.40 -43.68 -27.67
N TRP A 474 -15.19 -42.53 -27.04
CA TRP A 474 -15.99 -41.33 -27.18
C TRP A 474 -15.20 -40.26 -27.92
N VAL A 475 -15.84 -39.57 -28.85
CA VAL A 475 -15.23 -38.52 -29.69
C VAL A 475 -16.03 -37.24 -29.52
N TYR A 476 -15.33 -36.11 -29.33
CA TYR A 476 -15.95 -34.79 -29.34
C TYR A 476 -16.01 -34.27 -30.78
N ALA A 477 -17.22 -34.19 -31.33
CA ALA A 477 -17.42 -33.88 -32.73
C ALA A 477 -18.78 -33.23 -32.98
N ASP A 478 -18.98 -32.74 -34.19
CA ASP A 478 -20.30 -32.30 -34.66
C ASP A 478 -21.31 -33.47 -34.60
N PRO A 479 -22.58 -33.22 -34.24
CA PRO A 479 -23.63 -34.24 -34.19
C PRO A 479 -23.82 -35.07 -35.48
N LEU A 480 -23.33 -34.57 -36.62
CA LEU A 480 -23.34 -35.27 -37.91
C LEU A 480 -22.21 -36.30 -38.06
N ILE A 481 -21.35 -36.53 -37.07
CA ILE A 481 -20.26 -37.52 -37.16
C ILE A 481 -20.74 -38.94 -37.51
N GLY A 482 -21.97 -39.33 -37.13
CA GLY A 482 -22.56 -40.60 -37.58
C GLY A 482 -22.64 -40.73 -39.11
N LYS A 483 -22.83 -39.61 -39.83
CA LYS A 483 -22.84 -39.58 -41.30
C LYS A 483 -21.46 -39.78 -41.91
N VAL A 484 -20.38 -39.47 -41.19
CA VAL A 484 -19.01 -39.82 -41.62
C VAL A 484 -18.90 -41.33 -41.79
N PHE A 485 -19.28 -42.09 -40.76
CA PHE A 485 -19.18 -43.56 -40.78
C PHE A 485 -20.11 -44.17 -41.83
N TYR A 486 -21.34 -43.67 -41.94
CA TYR A 486 -22.28 -44.06 -42.99
C TYR A 486 -21.69 -43.85 -44.40
N ASN A 487 -21.16 -42.66 -44.68
CA ASN A 487 -20.62 -42.32 -46.00
C ASN A 487 -19.43 -43.21 -46.38
N LEU A 488 -18.57 -43.56 -45.41
CA LEU A 488 -17.44 -44.45 -45.66
C LEU A 488 -17.92 -45.85 -46.04
N MET A 489 -18.86 -46.42 -45.27
CA MET A 489 -19.42 -47.75 -45.57
C MET A 489 -20.25 -47.78 -46.86
N GLU A 490 -21.06 -46.75 -47.12
CA GLU A 490 -21.85 -46.63 -48.36
C GLU A 490 -20.93 -46.58 -49.59
N ASN A 491 -19.80 -45.87 -49.50
CA ASN A 491 -18.81 -45.83 -50.57
C ASN A 491 -18.22 -47.21 -50.86
N SER A 492 -17.93 -48.00 -49.83
CA SER A 492 -17.36 -49.34 -49.98
C SER A 492 -18.37 -50.30 -50.62
N VAL A 493 -19.64 -50.26 -50.22
CA VAL A 493 -20.71 -51.05 -50.87
C VAL A 493 -20.89 -50.66 -52.34
N ARG A 494 -20.80 -49.36 -52.66
CA ARG A 494 -21.04 -48.85 -54.01
C ARG A 494 -19.85 -49.03 -54.96
N HIS A 495 -18.63 -48.95 -54.44
CA HIS A 495 -17.41 -48.82 -55.22
C HIS A 495 -16.39 -49.93 -54.99
N GLY A 496 -16.49 -50.64 -53.87
CA GLY A 496 -15.54 -51.68 -53.47
C GLY A 496 -15.54 -52.89 -54.39
N GLY A 497 -16.65 -53.17 -55.09
CA GLY A 497 -16.82 -54.40 -55.88
C GLY A 497 -17.33 -55.53 -54.98
N ASP A 498 -16.73 -56.72 -55.08
CA ASP A 498 -17.04 -57.87 -54.22
C ASP A 498 -16.34 -57.74 -52.86
N ILE A 499 -16.76 -56.77 -52.06
CA ILE A 499 -16.24 -56.60 -50.68
C ILE A 499 -16.77 -57.72 -49.77
N SER A 500 -15.90 -58.27 -48.93
CA SER A 500 -16.27 -59.29 -47.94
C SER A 500 -16.05 -58.83 -46.49
N ARG A 501 -15.21 -57.80 -46.28
CA ARG A 501 -14.86 -57.33 -44.94
C ARG A 501 -14.69 -55.82 -44.85
N ILE A 502 -15.29 -55.22 -43.82
CA ILE A 502 -15.07 -53.85 -43.39
C ILE A 502 -14.59 -53.88 -41.93
N SER A 503 -13.59 -53.06 -41.58
CA SER A 503 -13.12 -52.96 -40.19
C SER A 503 -12.91 -51.52 -39.72
N PHE A 504 -13.20 -51.26 -38.45
CA PHE A 504 -12.89 -50.03 -37.74
C PHE A 504 -11.98 -50.34 -36.55
N LEU A 505 -10.79 -49.76 -36.49
CA LEU A 505 -9.82 -50.01 -35.41
C LEU A 505 -9.34 -48.70 -34.79
N GLY A 506 -9.46 -48.59 -33.45
CA GLY A 506 -8.91 -47.48 -32.69
C GLY A 506 -7.47 -47.76 -32.26
N SER A 507 -6.55 -46.85 -32.53
CA SER A 507 -5.15 -46.94 -32.10
C SER A 507 -4.62 -45.59 -31.61
N ARG A 508 -3.77 -45.60 -30.58
CA ARG A 508 -3.10 -44.38 -30.12
C ARG A 508 -2.01 -43.99 -31.12
N ALA A 509 -1.91 -42.70 -31.40
CA ALA A 509 -0.86 -42.11 -32.21
C ALA A 509 -0.18 -40.97 -31.44
N GLU A 510 0.96 -40.48 -31.93
CA GLU A 510 1.59 -39.30 -31.35
C GLU A 510 0.65 -38.09 -31.49
N GLY A 511 0.35 -37.42 -30.37
CA GLY A 511 -0.55 -36.27 -30.33
C GLY A 511 -2.05 -36.55 -30.42
N GLY A 512 -2.49 -37.82 -30.38
CA GLY A 512 -3.92 -38.14 -30.45
C GLY A 512 -4.30 -39.63 -30.57
N LEU A 513 -5.45 -39.88 -31.19
CA LEU A 513 -5.99 -41.21 -31.48
C LEU A 513 -6.39 -41.30 -32.96
N VAL A 514 -6.13 -42.44 -33.60
CA VAL A 514 -6.53 -42.70 -34.99
C VAL A 514 -7.59 -43.79 -35.01
N ILE A 515 -8.74 -43.49 -35.61
CA ILE A 515 -9.70 -44.49 -36.06
C ILE A 515 -9.34 -44.87 -37.49
N THR A 516 -8.93 -46.12 -37.70
CA THR A 516 -8.62 -46.66 -39.02
C THR A 516 -9.83 -47.42 -39.56
N TYR A 517 -10.35 -46.97 -40.69
CA TYR A 517 -11.35 -47.68 -41.48
C TYR A 517 -10.67 -48.43 -42.62
N THR A 518 -11.00 -49.71 -42.82
CA THR A 518 -10.48 -50.51 -43.94
C THR A 518 -11.57 -51.32 -44.63
N ASP A 519 -11.51 -51.46 -45.95
CA ASP A 519 -12.24 -52.48 -46.71
C ASP A 519 -11.27 -53.39 -47.49
N ASP A 520 -11.79 -54.48 -48.08
CA ASP A 520 -11.07 -55.39 -48.97
C ASP A 520 -11.47 -55.22 -50.46
N GLY A 521 -11.90 -54.01 -50.84
CA GLY A 521 -12.34 -53.71 -52.19
C GLY A 521 -11.20 -53.42 -53.16
N ARG A 522 -11.53 -52.80 -54.29
CA ARG A 522 -10.55 -52.44 -55.34
C ARG A 522 -9.51 -51.37 -54.96
N GLY A 523 -9.68 -50.67 -53.84
CA GLY A 523 -8.81 -49.55 -53.46
C GLY A 523 -8.98 -48.27 -54.30
N ILE A 524 -8.18 -47.23 -54.00
CA ILE A 524 -8.23 -45.93 -54.69
C ILE A 524 -6.86 -45.63 -55.33
N PRO A 525 -6.82 -45.23 -56.62
CA PRO A 525 -5.57 -44.86 -57.29
C PRO A 525 -4.84 -43.73 -56.58
N ALA A 526 -3.51 -43.81 -56.53
CA ALA A 526 -2.67 -42.84 -55.82
C ALA A 526 -2.92 -41.38 -56.27
N ALA A 527 -3.20 -41.15 -57.56
CA ALA A 527 -3.48 -39.83 -58.12
C ALA A 527 -4.80 -39.21 -57.61
N ASP A 528 -5.72 -40.03 -57.09
CA ASP A 528 -7.07 -39.62 -56.72
C ASP A 528 -7.27 -39.49 -55.21
N LYS A 529 -6.36 -40.00 -54.38
CA LYS A 529 -6.46 -40.05 -52.91
C LYS A 529 -6.77 -38.72 -52.22
N GLU A 530 -6.21 -37.61 -52.70
CA GLU A 530 -6.54 -36.27 -52.17
C GLU A 530 -7.73 -35.65 -52.92
N ARG A 531 -7.94 -36.04 -54.19
CA ARG A 531 -8.98 -35.46 -55.04
C ARG A 531 -10.38 -35.93 -54.64
N ILE A 532 -10.51 -37.14 -54.09
CA ILE A 532 -11.79 -37.69 -53.58
C ILE A 532 -12.44 -36.85 -52.48
N PHE A 533 -11.67 -36.05 -51.75
CA PHE A 533 -12.20 -35.13 -50.75
C PHE A 533 -12.59 -33.76 -51.32
N ARG A 534 -12.38 -33.51 -52.62
CA ARG A 534 -12.80 -32.27 -53.29
C ARG A 534 -14.25 -32.36 -53.72
N LYS A 535 -14.97 -31.25 -53.59
CA LYS A 535 -16.37 -31.12 -54.00
C LYS A 535 -16.55 -31.51 -55.47
N GLY A 536 -17.43 -32.49 -55.72
CA GLY A 536 -17.83 -32.90 -57.08
C GLY A 536 -16.90 -33.91 -57.75
N PHE A 537 -15.97 -34.52 -57.01
CA PHE A 537 -15.08 -35.54 -57.54
C PHE A 537 -15.66 -36.95 -57.36
N GLY A 538 -15.74 -37.75 -58.44
CA GLY A 538 -16.27 -39.13 -58.44
C GLY A 538 -17.54 -39.34 -59.28
N LYS A 539 -18.12 -40.55 -59.25
CA LYS A 539 -19.41 -40.87 -59.91
C LYS A 539 -20.58 -40.64 -58.94
N ASN A 540 -21.76 -40.25 -59.45
CA ASN A 540 -23.00 -40.01 -58.65
C ASN A 540 -22.84 -38.98 -57.51
N THR A 541 -22.51 -37.73 -57.86
CA THR A 541 -22.45 -36.49 -57.04
C THR A 541 -21.09 -36.10 -56.46
N GLY A 542 -20.27 -37.03 -55.94
CA GLY A 542 -18.92 -36.70 -55.44
C GLY A 542 -18.90 -35.77 -54.22
N LEU A 543 -19.92 -35.87 -53.36
CA LEU A 543 -20.13 -34.95 -52.24
C LEU A 543 -19.95 -35.60 -50.85
N GLY A 544 -20.02 -36.94 -50.75
CA GLY A 544 -19.98 -37.66 -49.48
C GLY A 544 -18.65 -37.51 -48.72
N LEU A 545 -17.51 -37.78 -49.38
CA LEU A 545 -16.19 -37.66 -48.75
C LEU A 545 -15.80 -36.19 -48.48
N PHE A 546 -16.24 -35.27 -49.33
CA PHE A 546 -16.12 -33.84 -49.06
C PHE A 546 -16.83 -33.47 -47.73
N LEU A 547 -18.08 -33.91 -47.56
CA LEU A 547 -18.84 -33.67 -46.31
C LEU A 547 -18.17 -34.30 -45.10
N THR A 548 -17.68 -35.54 -45.27
CA THR A 548 -16.93 -36.22 -44.21
C THR A 548 -15.77 -35.37 -43.72
N ARG A 549 -15.01 -34.75 -44.62
CA ARG A 549 -13.90 -33.88 -44.24
C ARG A 549 -14.36 -32.60 -43.55
N GLU A 550 -15.43 -31.97 -44.04
CA GLU A 550 -15.98 -30.74 -43.41
C GLU A 550 -16.54 -31.00 -42.00
N ILE A 551 -17.24 -32.12 -41.78
CA ILE A 551 -17.78 -32.51 -40.46
C ILE A 551 -16.64 -32.70 -39.46
N LEU A 552 -15.60 -33.44 -39.85
CA LEU A 552 -14.46 -33.73 -38.97
C LEU A 552 -13.63 -32.46 -38.68
N ALA A 553 -13.48 -31.58 -39.66
CA ALA A 553 -12.69 -30.36 -39.51
C ALA A 553 -13.23 -29.38 -38.46
N ILE A 554 -14.52 -29.45 -38.09
CA ILE A 554 -15.13 -28.58 -37.06
C ILE A 554 -14.39 -28.68 -35.72
N THR A 555 -14.02 -29.89 -35.32
CA THR A 555 -13.29 -30.16 -34.06
C THR A 555 -11.81 -30.47 -34.31
N GLY A 556 -11.28 -30.08 -35.47
CA GLY A 556 -9.87 -30.29 -35.82
C GLY A 556 -9.52 -31.76 -36.12
N ILE A 557 -10.50 -32.64 -36.26
CA ILE A 557 -10.30 -34.04 -36.68
C ILE A 557 -9.97 -34.07 -38.17
N THR A 558 -8.98 -34.87 -38.57
CA THR A 558 -8.56 -34.99 -39.97
C THR A 558 -8.81 -36.39 -40.52
N ILE A 559 -8.95 -36.51 -41.84
CA ILE A 559 -9.12 -37.79 -42.53
C ILE A 559 -8.18 -37.87 -43.73
N ASN A 560 -7.47 -38.99 -43.87
CA ASN A 560 -6.57 -39.26 -45.00
C ASN A 560 -6.79 -40.66 -45.56
N GLU A 561 -6.57 -40.85 -46.86
CA GLU A 561 -6.57 -42.18 -47.49
C GLU A 561 -5.12 -42.69 -47.61
N THR A 562 -4.82 -43.82 -46.97
CA THR A 562 -3.48 -44.42 -46.89
C THR A 562 -3.43 -45.87 -47.41
N GLY A 563 -4.48 -46.33 -48.10
CA GLY A 563 -4.61 -47.70 -48.62
C GLY A 563 -3.73 -47.97 -49.86
N VAL A 564 -3.83 -49.17 -50.42
CA VAL A 564 -3.09 -49.55 -51.63
C VAL A 564 -4.10 -49.95 -52.70
N GLU A 565 -3.99 -49.38 -53.90
CA GLU A 565 -4.85 -49.74 -55.02
C GLU A 565 -4.76 -51.26 -55.29
N GLY A 566 -5.90 -51.93 -55.37
CA GLY A 566 -6.00 -53.39 -55.50
C GLY A 566 -6.04 -54.18 -54.20
N GLU A 567 -5.74 -53.57 -53.05
CA GLU A 567 -5.74 -54.23 -51.72
C GLU A 567 -6.83 -53.68 -50.77
N GLY A 568 -7.73 -52.83 -51.28
CA GLY A 568 -8.76 -52.16 -50.49
C GLY A 568 -8.44 -50.71 -50.17
N VAL A 569 -9.38 -50.02 -49.52
CA VAL A 569 -9.18 -48.65 -49.04
C VAL A 569 -8.76 -48.65 -47.57
N ARG A 570 -7.99 -47.64 -47.17
CA ARG A 570 -7.70 -47.37 -45.76
C ARG A 570 -7.88 -45.88 -45.49
N PHE A 571 -8.89 -45.54 -44.70
CA PHE A 571 -9.08 -44.17 -44.23
C PHE A 571 -8.63 -44.04 -42.78
N GLU A 572 -7.73 -43.10 -42.52
CA GLU A 572 -7.22 -42.78 -41.19
C GLU A 572 -7.86 -41.48 -40.70
N ILE A 573 -8.68 -41.57 -39.65
CA ILE A 573 -9.34 -40.45 -39.00
C ILE A 573 -8.54 -40.10 -37.74
N PHE A 574 -7.77 -39.02 -37.77
CA PHE A 574 -6.93 -38.58 -36.65
C PHE A 574 -7.67 -37.58 -35.76
N ILE A 575 -7.83 -37.93 -34.49
CA ILE A 575 -8.52 -37.18 -33.45
C ILE A 575 -7.47 -36.59 -32.49
N PRO A 576 -7.37 -35.26 -32.36
CA PRO A 576 -6.40 -34.61 -31.48
C PRO A 576 -6.56 -34.97 -30.00
N GLU A 577 -5.48 -34.80 -29.24
CA GLU A 577 -5.54 -34.87 -27.78
C GLU A 577 -6.53 -33.85 -27.20
N GLY A 578 -7.38 -34.28 -26.26
CA GLY A 578 -8.48 -33.47 -25.71
C GLY A 578 -9.84 -33.74 -26.37
N GLU A 579 -9.86 -34.23 -27.61
CA GLU A 579 -11.07 -34.46 -28.42
C GLU A 579 -11.55 -35.92 -28.42
N TYR A 580 -10.94 -36.79 -27.61
CA TYR A 580 -11.39 -38.17 -27.39
C TYR A 580 -11.34 -38.55 -25.91
N ARG A 581 -12.17 -39.53 -25.52
CA ARG A 581 -12.14 -40.17 -24.20
C ARG A 581 -12.31 -41.68 -24.37
N LEU A 582 -11.49 -42.44 -23.64
CA LEU A 582 -11.63 -43.89 -23.54
C LEU A 582 -12.27 -44.19 -22.19
N VAL A 583 -13.54 -44.60 -22.21
CA VAL A 583 -14.21 -45.10 -21.01
C VAL A 583 -13.93 -46.59 -20.96
N GLY A 584 -13.05 -47.00 -20.05
CA GLY A 584 -12.78 -48.41 -19.81
C GLY A 584 -14.07 -49.11 -19.39
N SER A 585 -14.32 -50.27 -19.97
CA SER A 585 -15.00 -51.33 -19.24
C SER A 585 -14.07 -51.79 -18.12
N ASP A 586 -13.95 -50.98 -17.06
CA ASP A 586 -13.45 -51.47 -15.78
C ASP A 586 -14.55 -52.37 -15.22
N THR A 587 -14.50 -53.64 -15.66
CA THR A 587 -15.13 -54.87 -15.12
C THR A 587 -16.57 -54.82 -14.66
#